data_AF-A0A7C3W810-F1
#
_entry.id   AF-A0A7C3W810-F1
#
_cell.length_a   1.000
_cell.length_b   1.000
_cell.length_c   1.000
_cell.angle_alpha   90.00
_cell.angle_beta   90.00
_cell.angle_gamma   90.00
#
_symmetry.space_group_name_H-M   'P 1'
#
loop_
_entity.id
_entity.type
_entity.pdbx_description
1 polymer ?
#
loop_
_entity_poly.entity_id
_entity_poly.type
_entity_poly.pdbx_seq_one_letter_code
_entity_poly.pdbx_strand_id
1 'polypeptide(L)' 'MTTLLERTKRLLDLLGHDELPFGVHYTDTRPEGGFGPKPGELFTREREAAGAIDWGRAFRDFSCLTGNV' A
#
# COMPACT_ATOMS: atom_id res chain seq x y z
N MET A 1 -18.41 -25.99 8.39
CA MET A 1 -17.83 -24.65 8.64
C MET A 1 -17.13 -24.21 7.38
N THR A 2 -17.71 -23.30 6.61
CA THR A 2 -17.08 -22.71 5.42
C THR A 2 -15.85 -21.93 5.85
N THR A 3 -14.72 -22.16 5.20
CA THR A 3 -13.46 -21.48 5.48
C THR A 3 -13.60 -19.98 5.18
N LEU A 4 -12.84 -19.12 5.87
CA LEU A 4 -12.85 -17.67 5.64
C LEU A 4 -12.64 -17.33 4.15
N LEU A 5 -11.76 -18.07 3.48
CA LEU A 5 -11.46 -17.92 2.05
C LEU A 5 -12.70 -18.13 1.16
N GLU A 6 -13.50 -19.16 1.43
CA GLU A 6 -14.73 -19.43 0.66
C GLU A 6 -15.77 -18.33 0.85
N ARG A 7 -15.90 -17.80 2.07
CA ARG A 7 -16.81 -16.68 2.35
C ARG A 7 -16.38 -15.39 1.66
N THR A 8 -15.09 -15.09 1.66
CA THR A 8 -14.55 -13.91 0.96
C THR A 8 -14.72 -14.03 -0.54
N LYS A 9 -14.43 -15.19 -1.15
CA LYS A 9 -14.69 -15.43 -2.58
C LYS A 9 -16.15 -15.20 -2.94
N ARG A 10 -17.06 -15.76 -2.14
CA ARG A 10 -18.50 -15.58 -2.38
C ARG A 10 -18.94 -14.12 -2.27
N LEU A 11 -18.35 -13.34 -1.36
CA LEU A 11 -18.62 -11.91 -1.26
C LEU A 11 -18.15 -11.16 -2.52
N LEU A 12 -16.94 -11.43 -3.00
CA LEU A 12 -16.40 -10.81 -4.21
C LEU A 12 -17.26 -11.13 -5.44
N ASP A 13 -17.69 -12.39 -5.60
CA ASP A 13 -18.61 -12.80 -6.66
C ASP A 13 -19.92 -11.99 -6.63
N LEU A 14 -20.49 -11.78 -5.44
CA LEU A 14 -21.73 -11.04 -5.26
C LEU A 14 -21.58 -9.54 -5.55
N LEU A 15 -20.38 -8.99 -5.32
CA LEU A 15 -20.05 -7.60 -5.61
C LEU A 15 -19.62 -7.38 -7.08
N GLY A 16 -19.39 -8.46 -7.83
CA GLY A 16 -18.91 -8.38 -9.22
C GLY A 16 -17.41 -8.08 -9.34
N HIS A 17 -16.63 -8.44 -8.33
CA HIS A 17 -15.17 -8.29 -8.33
C HIS A 17 -14.50 -9.65 -8.57
N ASP A 18 -13.49 -9.67 -9.44
CA ASP A 18 -12.66 -10.84 -9.74
C ASP A 18 -11.21 -10.69 -9.22
N GLU A 19 -10.89 -9.54 -8.64
CA GLU A 19 -9.59 -9.24 -8.05
C GLU A 19 -9.30 -10.06 -6.79
N LEU A 20 -8.03 -10.43 -6.59
CA LEU A 20 -7.62 -11.11 -5.37
C LEU A 20 -7.74 -10.14 -4.18
N PRO A 21 -8.34 -10.58 -3.06
CA PRO A 21 -8.51 -9.71 -1.90
C PRO A 21 -7.15 -9.36 -1.30
N PHE A 22 -6.90 -8.06 -1.13
CA PHE A 22 -5.75 -7.56 -0.39
C PHE A 22 -6.10 -7.50 1.11
N GLY A 23 -5.34 -8.22 1.93
CA GLY A 23 -5.52 -8.26 3.37
C GLY A 23 -4.40 -7.52 4.09
N VAL A 24 -4.72 -6.80 5.16
CA VAL A 24 -3.74 -6.20 6.07
C VAL A 24 -3.85 -6.88 7.43
N HIS A 25 -2.72 -7.27 8.00
CA HIS A 25 -2.62 -7.83 9.34
C HIS A 25 -1.76 -6.88 10.20
N TYR A 26 -2.35 -6.39 11.29
CA TYR A 26 -1.64 -5.54 12.25
C TYR A 26 -1.00 -6.39 13.34
N THR A 27 0.25 -6.07 13.69
CA THR A 27 1.01 -6.74 14.73
C THR A 27 1.99 -5.77 15.36
N ASP A 28 2.22 -5.91 16.66
CA ASP A 28 3.26 -5.15 17.37
C ASP A 28 4.66 -5.70 17.09
N THR A 29 4.76 -6.91 16.54
CA THR A 29 6.02 -7.54 16.17
C THR A 29 6.39 -7.14 14.74
N ARG A 30 7.56 -6.50 14.57
CA ARG A 30 8.08 -6.15 13.24
C ARG A 30 8.31 -7.43 12.42
N PRO A 31 7.75 -7.54 11.19
CA PRO A 31 8.00 -8.68 10.33
C PRO A 31 9.46 -8.69 9.84
N GLU A 32 10.05 -9.88 9.81
CA GLU A 32 11.36 -10.09 9.19
C GLU A 32 11.28 -9.80 7.68
N GLY A 33 12.24 -9.04 7.14
CA GLY A 33 12.21 -8.60 5.75
C GLY A 33 11.15 -7.53 5.43
N GLY A 34 10.45 -6.99 6.44
CA GLY A 34 9.53 -5.88 6.25
C GLY A 34 10.24 -4.61 5.77
N PHE A 35 9.58 -3.88 4.89
CA PHE A 35 10.05 -2.58 4.40
C PHE A 35 9.19 -1.43 4.90
N GLY A 36 9.72 -0.22 4.84
CA GLY A 36 9.03 1.02 5.22
C GLY A 36 9.48 2.19 4.36
N PRO A 37 8.87 3.38 4.54
CA PRO A 37 9.29 4.59 3.86
C PRO A 37 10.73 4.96 4.23
N LYS A 38 11.53 5.28 3.22
CA LYS A 38 12.88 5.83 3.39
C LYS A 38 12.77 7.36 3.52
N PRO A 39 13.76 8.04 4.16
CA PRO A 39 13.83 9.49 4.10
C PRO A 39 13.87 9.97 2.64
N GLY A 40 12.98 10.89 2.26
CA GLY A 40 12.79 11.24 0.86
C GLY A 40 12.25 12.65 0.67
N GLU A 41 11.69 12.90 -0.52
CA GLU A 41 11.03 14.15 -0.85
C GLU A 41 9.74 14.33 -0.04
N LEU A 42 9.58 15.48 0.61
CA LEU A 42 8.39 15.77 1.41
C LEU A 42 7.28 16.40 0.56
N PHE A 43 6.15 15.71 0.45
CA PHE A 43 4.99 16.25 -0.24
C PHE A 43 4.21 17.20 0.67
N THR A 44 3.95 18.41 0.20
CA THR A 44 2.86 19.24 0.72
C THR A 44 2.07 19.78 -0.45
N ARG A 45 0.79 20.09 -0.21
CA ARG A 45 -0.10 20.63 -1.24
C ARG A 45 0.41 21.96 -1.78
N GLU A 46 0.99 22.78 -0.91
CA GLU A 46 1.54 24.10 -1.25
C GLU A 46 2.74 23.96 -2.19
N ARG A 47 3.63 22.99 -1.91
CA ARG A 47 4.81 22.74 -2.74
C ARG A 47 4.44 22.17 -4.10
N GLU A 48 3.49 21.25 -4.14
CA GLU A 48 2.96 20.72 -5.39
C GLU A 48 2.35 21.84 -6.25
N ALA A 49 1.49 22.68 -5.67
CA ALA A 49 0.87 23.81 -6.36
C ALA A 49 1.90 24.83 -6.88
N ALA A 50 3.03 24.99 -6.19
CA ALA A 50 4.13 25.85 -6.60
C ALA A 50 5.12 25.20 -7.59
N GLY A 51 4.90 23.94 -8.00
CA GLY A 51 5.84 23.21 -8.85
C GLY A 51 7.20 22.93 -8.19
N ALA A 52 7.25 22.90 -6.85
CA ALA A 52 8.47 22.84 -6.04
C ALA A 52 8.80 21.43 -5.51
N ILE A 53 8.18 20.39 -6.08
CA ILE A 53 8.43 18.99 -5.72
C ILE A 53 9.54 18.43 -6.63
N ASP A 54 10.58 17.87 -6.02
CA ASP A 54 11.55 17.05 -6.76
C ASP A 54 10.96 15.65 -6.98
N TRP A 55 10.20 15.51 -8.07
CA TRP A 55 9.57 14.22 -8.44
C TRP A 55 10.60 13.12 -8.69
N GLY A 56 11.79 13.47 -9.18
CA GLY A 56 12.86 12.50 -9.37
C GLY A 56 13.30 11.91 -8.03
N ARG A 57 13.47 12.75 -7.00
CA ARG A 57 13.77 12.29 -5.64
C ARG A 57 12.61 11.53 -5.01
N ALA A 58 11.38 12.00 -5.20
CA ALA A 58 10.17 11.36 -4.69
C ALA A 58 10.07 9.89 -5.11
N PHE A 59 10.30 9.59 -6.39
CA PHE A 59 10.14 8.24 -6.93
C PHE A 59 11.38 7.34 -6.77
N ARG A 60 12.55 7.91 -6.46
CA ARG A 60 13.76 7.11 -6.15
C ARG A 60 13.64 6.35 -4.83
N ASP A 61 12.97 6.93 -3.84
CA ASP A 61 12.87 6.40 -2.47
C ASP A 61 11.43 6.01 -2.09
N PHE A 62 10.60 5.71 -3.09
CA PHE A 62 9.17 5.49 -2.90
C PHE A 62 8.88 4.16 -2.20
N SER A 63 8.01 4.21 -1.19
CA SER A 63 7.45 3.04 -0.53
C SER A 63 5.94 3.16 -0.43
N CYS A 64 5.22 2.06 -0.63
CA CYS A 64 3.79 1.91 -0.40
C CYS A 64 3.51 0.62 0.39
N LEU A 65 2.24 0.32 0.64
CA LEU A 65 1.84 -0.91 1.36
C LEU A 65 2.23 -2.20 0.62
N THR A 66 2.43 -2.14 -0.70
CA THR A 66 2.68 -3.33 -1.54
C THR A 66 4.14 -3.49 -1.95
N GLY A 67 5.01 -2.52 -1.68
CA GLY A 67 6.40 -2.57 -2.09
C GLY A 67 7.18 -1.29 -1.83
N ASN A 68 8.49 -1.36 -1.97
CA ASN A 68 9.39 -0.22 -2.00
C ASN A 68 10.41 -0.35 -3.14
N VAL A 69 10.92 0.80 -3.58
CA VAL A 69 12.11 0.92 -4.45
C VAL A 69 13.32 1.16 -3.55
#